data_AF-A0AAJ2PVZ9-F1
#
_entry.id   AF-A0AAJ2PVZ9-F1
#
_cell.length_a   1.000
_cell.length_b   1.000
_cell.length_c   1.000
_cell.angle_alpha   90.00
_cell.angle_beta   90.00
_cell.angle_gamma   90.00
#
_symmetry.space_group_name_H-M   'P 1'
#
loop_
_entity.id
_entity.type
_entity.pdbx_description
1 polymer ?
#
loop_
_entity_poly.entity_id
_entity_poly.type
_entity_poly.pdbx_seq_one_letter_code
_entity_poly.pdbx_strand_id
1 'polypeptide(L)'
;PSPSPDSVAEQAAAASRAARLLAPLLPEPLDHVLLQADLTAVAPGPLKRPLADTLGVLADVESKGGATVYRFTPGSVRRALDAGRSASDLHDFLTAHSRTPVPQPLAYLIDDVARRHGHLRIGAASAYVRCDDDGMLSEILADKRSQGLGLRRLAPTVLASQADPATLLDGLRAMGFAPAAESAEGDVLITRAHAHRTPPRTAPEPVPDGPPAPDDTLLGAAIRAIRAGDLATTTPRRTTSGDPAPSGALPRTGSAETLATMQAAVLTGEALWIGYVNAEGSASQRVIAPVRVEGGFVTAYDHTADEVRTFPLHRITGVAELADDPS
;
A
#
# COMPACT_ATOMS: atom_id res chain seq x y z
N PRO A 1 12.90 -52.69 25.43
CA PRO A 1 12.93 -51.36 26.07
C PRO A 1 14.16 -50.56 25.59
N SER A 2 13.94 -49.65 24.64
CA SER A 2 14.96 -48.67 24.22
C SER A 2 15.29 -47.79 25.42
N PRO A 3 16.58 -47.51 25.72
CA PRO A 3 16.92 -46.60 26.82
C PRO A 3 16.33 -45.22 26.52
N SER A 4 15.59 -44.67 27.49
CA SER A 4 15.14 -43.28 27.48
C SER A 4 16.35 -42.34 27.35
N PRO A 5 16.24 -41.23 26.59
CA PRO A 5 17.37 -40.33 26.40
C PRO A 5 17.83 -39.76 27.74
N ASP A 6 19.12 -39.93 28.05
CA ASP A 6 19.77 -39.38 29.24
C ASP A 6 19.49 -37.88 29.33
N SER A 7 19.21 -37.39 30.54
CA SER A 7 19.01 -35.96 30.78
C SER A 7 20.26 -35.15 30.44
N VAL A 8 20.11 -33.85 30.15
CA VAL A 8 21.25 -32.95 29.87
C VAL A 8 22.32 -32.98 30.97
N ALA A 9 21.89 -33.15 32.23
CA ALA A 9 22.78 -33.26 33.39
C ALA A 9 23.57 -34.59 33.39
N GLU A 10 22.92 -35.72 33.06
CA GLU A 10 23.57 -37.02 32.94
C GLU A 10 24.57 -37.04 31.78
N GLN A 11 24.22 -36.44 30.65
CA GLN A 11 25.14 -36.28 29.51
C GLN A 11 26.37 -35.42 29.88
N ALA A 12 26.18 -34.31 30.59
CA ALA A 12 27.29 -33.46 31.05
C ALA A 12 28.22 -34.18 32.05
N ALA A 13 27.64 -34.97 32.96
CA ALA A 13 28.40 -35.77 33.92
C ALA A 13 29.17 -36.92 33.22
N ALA A 14 28.54 -37.58 32.25
CA ALA A 14 29.18 -38.60 31.42
C ALA A 14 30.33 -38.03 30.59
N ALA A 15 30.11 -36.87 29.94
CA ALA A 15 31.15 -36.17 29.18
C ALA A 15 32.34 -35.75 30.07
N SER A 16 32.08 -35.25 31.27
CA SER A 16 33.14 -34.89 32.24
C SER A 16 33.93 -36.11 32.72
N ARG A 17 33.26 -37.26 32.88
CA ARG A 17 33.92 -38.54 33.23
C ARG A 17 34.78 -39.04 32.06
N ALA A 18 34.26 -39.03 30.84
CA ALA A 18 34.99 -39.39 29.64
C ALA A 18 36.23 -38.49 29.44
N ALA A 19 36.08 -37.17 29.59
CA ALA A 19 37.19 -36.23 29.48
C ALA A 19 38.32 -36.53 30.48
N ARG A 20 37.98 -36.85 31.75
CA ARG A 20 38.99 -37.23 32.76
C ARG A 20 39.72 -38.53 32.43
N LEU A 21 39.02 -39.52 31.87
CA LEU A 21 39.62 -40.80 31.50
C LEU A 21 40.49 -40.70 30.23
N LEU A 22 40.10 -39.84 29.29
CA LEU A 22 40.81 -39.66 28.02
C LEU A 22 41.99 -38.68 28.12
N ALA A 23 41.93 -37.69 29.01
CA ALA A 23 42.97 -36.66 29.13
C ALA A 23 44.42 -37.19 29.21
N PRO A 24 44.73 -38.26 29.98
CA PRO A 24 46.09 -38.80 30.06
C PRO A 24 46.55 -39.50 28.76
N LEU A 25 45.62 -39.83 27.86
CA LEU A 25 45.88 -40.55 26.61
C LEU A 25 46.09 -39.61 25.42
N LEU A 26 45.80 -38.31 25.60
CA LEU A 26 45.91 -37.31 24.54
C LEU A 26 47.26 -36.58 24.63
N PRO A 27 47.87 -36.21 23.49
CA PRO A 27 49.08 -35.40 23.50
C PRO A 27 48.83 -34.01 24.07
N GLU A 28 49.85 -33.44 24.71
CA GLU A 28 49.77 -32.10 25.29
C GLU A 28 49.58 -31.03 24.19
N PRO A 29 48.59 -30.14 24.33
CA PRO A 29 48.39 -29.07 23.35
C PRO A 29 49.53 -28.05 23.34
N LEU A 30 50.03 -27.76 22.14
CA LEU A 30 51.11 -26.81 21.91
C LEU A 30 50.59 -25.37 21.84
N ASP A 31 51.38 -24.43 22.33
CA ASP A 31 51.15 -22.99 22.24
C ASP A 31 52.01 -22.30 21.18
N HIS A 32 52.59 -23.07 20.27
CA HIS A 32 53.47 -22.53 19.25
C HIS A 32 53.42 -23.31 17.94
N VAL A 33 53.92 -22.68 16.88
CA VAL A 33 54.10 -23.24 15.54
C VAL A 33 55.51 -23.01 15.03
N LEU A 34 55.87 -23.69 13.95
CA LEU A 34 57.12 -23.48 13.21
C LEU A 34 56.80 -22.72 11.93
N LEU A 35 57.28 -21.48 11.80
CA LEU A 35 57.12 -20.68 10.59
C LEU A 35 58.22 -21.02 9.58
N GLN A 36 57.81 -21.20 8.32
CA GLN A 36 58.69 -21.54 7.20
C GLN A 36 58.69 -20.43 6.14
N ALA A 37 59.77 -20.37 5.34
CA ALA A 37 59.98 -19.32 4.35
C ALA A 37 59.01 -19.34 3.16
N ASP A 38 58.27 -20.44 2.97
CA ASP A 38 57.30 -20.66 1.88
C ASP A 38 55.85 -20.25 2.27
N LEU A 39 55.73 -19.35 3.25
CA LEU A 39 54.48 -18.85 3.80
C LEU A 39 53.63 -19.96 4.43
N THR A 40 54.27 -20.93 5.09
CA THR A 40 53.57 -21.96 5.86
C THR A 40 53.93 -21.91 7.35
N ALA A 41 52.98 -22.34 8.17
CA ALA A 41 53.21 -22.67 9.57
C ALA A 41 52.88 -24.14 9.81
N VAL A 42 53.78 -24.85 10.48
CA VAL A 42 53.60 -26.26 10.85
C VAL A 42 53.32 -26.36 12.33
N ALA A 43 52.21 -27.01 12.69
CA ALA A 43 51.85 -27.40 14.04
C ALA A 43 52.14 -28.91 14.21
N PRO A 44 53.21 -29.29 14.95
CA PRO A 44 53.62 -30.70 15.12
C PRO A 44 52.65 -31.55 15.95
N GLY A 45 51.63 -30.93 16.54
CA GLY A 45 50.64 -31.54 17.43
C GLY A 45 49.42 -30.65 17.56
N PRO A 46 48.41 -31.04 18.38
CA PRO A 46 47.22 -30.22 18.57
C PRO A 46 47.61 -28.89 19.21
N LEU A 47 47.04 -27.80 18.72
CA LEU A 47 47.28 -26.47 19.27
C LEU A 47 46.31 -26.18 20.42
N LYS A 48 46.73 -25.35 21.38
CA LYS A 48 45.81 -24.72 22.34
C LYS A 48 44.76 -23.92 21.56
N ARG A 49 43.50 -23.99 22.00
CA ARG A 49 42.35 -23.40 21.28
C ARG A 49 42.56 -21.94 20.86
N PRO A 50 43.04 -21.01 21.72
CA PRO A 50 43.20 -19.61 21.32
C PRO A 50 44.17 -19.40 20.14
N LEU A 51 45.25 -20.20 20.10
CA LEU A 51 46.22 -20.19 19.02
C LEU A 51 45.60 -20.79 17.74
N ALA A 52 44.92 -21.93 17.86
CA ALA A 52 44.24 -22.59 16.75
C ALA A 52 43.18 -21.69 16.09
N ASP A 53 42.38 -21.00 16.90
CA ASP A 53 41.30 -20.12 16.44
C ASP A 53 41.88 -18.90 15.69
N THR A 54 42.92 -18.29 16.24
CA THR A 54 43.57 -17.14 15.61
C THR A 54 44.29 -17.52 14.32
N LEU A 55 45.02 -18.65 14.31
CA LEU A 55 45.64 -19.18 13.08
C LEU A 55 44.60 -19.60 12.04
N GLY A 56 43.44 -20.12 12.46
CA GLY A 56 42.36 -20.48 11.56
C GLY A 56 41.74 -19.29 10.82
N VAL A 57 41.85 -18.08 11.38
CA VAL A 57 41.48 -16.85 10.66
C VAL A 57 42.63 -16.40 9.75
N LEU A 58 43.84 -16.34 10.31
CA LEU A 58 45.04 -15.76 9.69
C LEU A 58 45.66 -16.61 8.57
N ALA A 59 45.35 -17.90 8.50
CA ALA A 59 45.89 -18.82 7.51
C ALA A 59 44.85 -19.87 7.09
N ASP A 60 45.08 -20.49 5.95
CA ASP A 60 44.25 -21.58 5.44
C ASP A 60 44.87 -22.94 5.83
N VAL A 61 44.06 -23.92 6.21
CA VAL A 61 44.57 -25.26 6.53
C VAL A 61 44.78 -26.06 5.25
N GLU A 62 46.03 -26.37 4.93
CA GLU A 62 46.39 -27.16 3.75
C GLU A 62 46.33 -28.67 4.02
N SER A 63 46.76 -29.09 5.21
CA SER A 63 46.73 -30.49 5.63
C SER A 63 46.49 -30.62 7.14
N LYS A 64 45.75 -31.65 7.53
CA LYS A 64 45.42 -32.01 8.93
C LYS A 64 46.00 -33.39 9.33
N GLY A 65 47.13 -33.76 8.75
CA GLY A 65 47.81 -35.03 9.04
C GLY A 65 48.44 -35.07 10.43
N GLY A 66 49.50 -35.88 10.59
CA GLY A 66 50.27 -35.95 11.84
C GLY A 66 50.87 -34.61 12.29
N ALA A 67 50.99 -33.66 11.37
CA ALA A 67 51.18 -32.24 11.66
C ALA A 67 50.16 -31.43 10.84
N THR A 68 49.58 -30.40 11.45
CA THR A 68 48.69 -29.49 10.73
C THR A 68 49.53 -28.42 10.04
N VAL A 69 49.34 -28.27 8.73
CA VAL A 69 50.04 -27.27 7.92
C VAL A 69 49.06 -26.16 7.58
N TYR A 70 49.44 -24.94 7.94
CA TYR A 70 48.71 -23.72 7.65
C TYR A 70 49.46 -22.94 6.57
N ARG A 71 48.75 -22.39 5.60
CA ARG A 71 49.30 -21.56 4.54
C ARG A 71 48.79 -20.13 4.67
N PHE A 72 49.71 -19.18 4.74
CA PHE A 72 49.38 -17.76 4.69
C PHE A 72 49.21 -17.33 3.24
N THR A 73 48.04 -16.80 2.95
CA THR A 73 47.67 -16.22 1.65
C THR A 73 47.26 -14.76 1.82
N PRO A 74 47.35 -13.91 0.78
CA PRO A 74 46.82 -12.55 0.85
C PRO A 74 45.34 -12.50 1.31
N GLY A 75 44.54 -13.49 0.89
CA GLY A 75 43.15 -13.63 1.30
C GLY A 75 42.99 -13.90 2.80
N SER A 76 43.76 -14.85 3.34
CA SER A 76 43.72 -15.18 4.77
C SER A 76 44.18 -14.04 5.67
N VAL A 77 45.24 -13.32 5.29
CA VAL A 77 45.70 -12.13 6.01
C VAL A 77 44.63 -11.04 5.97
N ARG A 78 44.03 -10.79 4.80
CA ARG A 78 42.92 -9.82 4.68
C ARG A 78 41.75 -10.20 5.60
N ARG A 79 41.36 -11.47 5.70
CA ARG A 79 40.31 -11.91 6.63
C ARG A 79 40.64 -11.55 8.08
N ALA A 80 41.90 -11.69 8.49
CA ALA A 80 42.31 -11.31 9.83
C ALA A 80 42.20 -9.80 10.07
N LEU A 81 42.55 -8.98 9.07
CA LEU A 81 42.37 -7.53 9.13
C LEU A 81 40.88 -7.12 9.14
N ASP A 82 40.05 -7.79 8.33
CA ASP A 82 38.60 -7.59 8.32
C ASP A 82 37.95 -7.95 9.67
N ALA A 83 38.54 -8.90 10.41
CA ALA A 83 38.15 -9.25 11.77
C ALA A 83 38.65 -8.23 12.84
N GLY A 84 39.24 -7.11 12.42
CA GLY A 84 39.66 -6.02 13.30
C GLY A 84 41.06 -6.16 13.89
N ARG A 85 41.90 -7.08 13.40
CA ARG A 85 43.32 -7.15 13.78
C ARG A 85 44.13 -6.11 13.02
N SER A 86 45.07 -5.45 13.68
CA SER A 86 46.06 -4.60 13.02
C SER A 86 47.27 -5.39 12.55
N ALA A 87 48.06 -4.84 11.62
CA ALA A 87 49.32 -5.47 11.19
C ALA A 87 50.28 -5.71 12.37
N SER A 88 50.39 -4.76 13.30
CA SER A 88 51.17 -4.92 14.53
C SER A 88 50.68 -6.08 15.37
N ASP A 89 49.36 -6.23 15.57
CA ASP A 89 48.81 -7.36 16.33
C ASP A 89 49.17 -8.71 15.69
N LEU A 90 49.17 -8.77 14.36
CA LEU A 90 49.53 -9.98 13.63
C LEU A 90 51.02 -10.31 13.77
N HIS A 91 51.89 -9.31 13.66
CA HIS A 91 53.33 -9.49 13.88
C HIS A 91 53.66 -9.90 15.32
N ASP A 92 53.04 -9.25 16.30
CA ASP A 92 53.21 -9.57 17.72
C ASP A 92 52.70 -10.98 18.03
N PHE A 93 51.55 -11.34 17.48
CA PHE A 93 50.99 -12.69 17.62
C PHE A 93 51.91 -13.77 17.06
N LEU A 94 52.41 -13.59 15.83
CA LEU A 94 53.33 -14.53 15.19
C LEU A 94 54.66 -14.62 15.94
N THR A 95 55.18 -13.50 16.43
CA THR A 95 56.41 -13.47 17.23
C THR A 95 56.24 -14.20 18.55
N ALA A 96 55.09 -14.04 19.23
CA ALA A 96 54.81 -14.69 20.51
C ALA A 96 54.60 -16.21 20.39
N HIS A 97 54.01 -16.69 19.29
CA HIS A 97 53.61 -18.09 19.12
C HIS A 97 54.48 -18.86 18.10
N SER A 98 55.59 -18.30 17.63
CA SER A 98 56.51 -19.01 16.75
C SER A 98 57.77 -19.47 17.49
N ARG A 99 58.17 -20.72 17.26
CA ARG A 99 59.48 -21.23 17.72
C ARG A 99 60.64 -20.83 16.82
N THR A 100 60.34 -20.40 15.59
CA THR A 100 61.32 -19.87 14.63
C THR A 100 61.10 -18.36 14.45
N PRO A 101 62.13 -17.58 14.08
CA PRO A 101 61.93 -16.19 13.71
C PRO A 101 60.89 -16.04 12.59
N VAL A 102 60.10 -14.97 12.61
CA VAL A 102 59.10 -14.69 11.56
C VAL A 102 59.84 -14.49 10.23
N PRO A 103 59.56 -15.31 9.19
CA PRO A 103 60.22 -15.17 7.90
C PRO A 103 59.90 -13.83 7.23
N GLN A 104 60.91 -13.19 6.64
CA GLN A 104 60.74 -11.91 5.95
C GLN A 104 59.63 -11.93 4.87
N PRO A 105 59.44 -13.00 4.06
CA PRO A 105 58.34 -13.04 3.09
C PRO A 105 56.95 -12.92 3.74
N LEU A 106 56.78 -13.52 4.93
CA LEU A 106 55.51 -13.46 5.66
C LEU A 106 55.28 -12.06 6.24
N ALA A 107 56.33 -11.45 6.80
CA ALA A 107 56.24 -10.08 7.31
C ALA A 107 55.87 -9.10 6.19
N TYR A 108 56.50 -9.23 5.02
CA TYR A 108 56.20 -8.41 3.84
C TYR A 108 54.76 -8.61 3.35
N LEU A 109 54.28 -9.86 3.30
CA LEU A 109 52.89 -10.17 2.94
C LEU A 109 51.89 -9.45 3.86
N ILE A 110 52.13 -9.48 5.17
CA ILE A 110 51.27 -8.81 6.15
C ILE A 110 51.23 -7.31 5.89
N ASP A 111 52.41 -6.69 5.77
CA ASP A 111 52.51 -5.24 5.58
C ASP A 111 51.90 -4.78 4.25
N ASP A 112 52.09 -5.54 3.17
CA ASP A 112 51.54 -5.20 1.86
C ASP A 112 50.01 -5.32 1.82
N VAL A 113 49.44 -6.35 2.44
CA VAL A 113 47.98 -6.49 2.55
C VAL A 113 47.41 -5.42 3.47
N ALA A 114 48.07 -5.14 4.60
CA ALA A 114 47.64 -4.10 5.54
C ALA A 114 47.66 -2.70 4.93
N ARG A 115 48.68 -2.38 4.12
CA ARG A 115 48.72 -1.12 3.37
C ARG A 115 47.50 -0.98 2.46
N ARG A 116 47.14 -2.05 1.74
CA ARG A 116 46.03 -2.06 0.78
C ARG A 116 44.64 -2.15 1.44
N HIS A 117 44.57 -2.63 2.67
CA HIS A 117 43.34 -2.80 3.44
C HIS A 117 42.75 -1.44 3.84
N GLY A 118 41.43 -1.28 3.72
CA GLY A 118 40.73 -0.06 4.13
C GLY A 118 40.97 1.19 3.27
N HIS A 119 41.67 1.09 2.13
CA HIS A 119 41.78 2.19 1.15
C HIS A 119 40.43 2.58 0.54
N LEU A 120 39.60 1.57 0.24
CA LEU A 120 38.24 1.78 -0.23
C LEU A 120 37.29 1.77 0.98
N ARG A 121 36.50 2.84 1.10
CA ARG A 121 35.51 2.99 2.17
C ARG A 121 34.13 3.07 1.55
N ILE A 122 33.23 2.22 2.03
CA ILE A 122 31.83 2.20 1.63
C ILE A 122 31.02 2.70 2.83
N GLY A 123 30.03 3.55 2.55
CA GLY A 123 29.06 4.00 3.55
C GLY A 123 27.68 4.06 2.93
N ALA A 124 26.65 3.95 3.77
CA ALA A 124 25.27 4.18 3.33
C ALA A 124 25.08 5.67 2.97
N ALA A 125 24.33 5.93 1.91
CA ALA A 125 23.85 7.25 1.52
C ALA A 125 22.46 7.06 0.87
N SER A 126 21.42 7.52 1.56
CA SER A 126 20.03 7.36 1.11
C SER A 126 19.65 8.36 0.02
N ALA A 127 20.32 9.52 0.01
CA ALA A 127 20.16 10.58 -0.99
C ALA A 127 21.47 11.38 -1.13
N TYR A 128 21.57 12.17 -2.19
CA TYR A 128 22.68 13.09 -2.41
C TYR A 128 22.17 14.47 -2.84
N VAL A 129 23.00 15.49 -2.65
CA VAL A 129 22.80 16.85 -3.16
C VAL A 129 23.97 17.18 -4.07
N ARG A 130 23.68 17.57 -5.31
CA ARG A 130 24.66 18.12 -6.23
C ARG A 130 24.42 19.62 -6.38
N CYS A 131 25.48 20.41 -6.31
CA CYS A 131 25.42 21.85 -6.53
C CYS A 131 26.69 22.30 -7.25
N ASP A 132 26.56 23.15 -8.25
CA ASP A 132 27.72 23.69 -8.97
C ASP A 132 28.49 24.75 -8.16
N ASP A 133 27.89 25.24 -7.06
CA ASP A 133 28.50 26.18 -6.12
C ASP A 133 28.90 25.50 -4.80
N ASP A 134 30.20 25.44 -4.56
CA ASP A 134 30.79 24.90 -3.34
C ASP A 134 30.46 25.73 -2.08
N GLY A 135 30.32 27.05 -2.24
CA GLY A 135 29.99 27.97 -1.17
C GLY A 135 28.62 27.64 -0.58
N MET A 136 27.64 27.38 -1.44
CA MET A 136 26.28 27.00 -1.04
C MET A 136 26.25 25.68 -0.25
N LEU A 137 27.01 24.66 -0.66
CA LEU A 137 27.08 23.40 0.10
C LEU A 137 27.75 23.59 1.45
N SER A 138 28.74 24.47 1.53
CA SER A 138 29.39 24.84 2.79
C SER A 138 28.44 25.59 3.73
N GLU A 139 27.59 26.46 3.20
CA GLU A 139 26.55 27.17 3.95
C GLU A 139 25.51 26.19 4.51
N ILE A 140 25.01 25.27 3.68
CA ILE A 140 24.05 24.23 4.11
C ILE A 140 24.62 23.39 5.26
N LEU A 141 25.89 22.97 5.16
CA LEU A 141 26.55 22.20 6.22
C LEU A 141 26.77 22.98 7.52
N ALA A 142 26.91 24.31 7.43
CA ALA A 142 27.10 25.18 8.59
C ALA A 142 25.78 25.54 9.31
N ASP A 143 24.64 25.51 8.61
CA ASP A 143 23.33 25.80 9.20
C ASP A 143 22.91 24.68 10.18
N LYS A 144 22.62 25.04 11.44
CA LYS A 144 22.17 24.10 12.47
C LYS A 144 20.89 23.36 12.10
N ARG A 145 20.04 23.94 11.24
CA ARG A 145 18.80 23.31 10.77
C ARG A 145 19.06 22.05 9.92
N SER A 146 20.25 21.92 9.32
CA SER A 146 20.60 20.74 8.52
C SER A 146 21.08 19.53 9.33
N GLN A 147 21.29 19.67 10.65
CA GLN A 147 21.77 18.57 11.50
C GLN A 147 20.90 17.32 11.44
N GLY A 148 19.57 17.50 11.34
CA GLY A 148 18.61 16.40 11.21
C GLY A 148 18.65 15.66 9.87
N LEU A 149 19.31 16.23 8.85
CA LEU A 149 19.41 15.62 7.52
C LEU A 149 20.58 14.64 7.41
N GLY A 150 21.50 14.61 8.38
CA GLY A 150 22.64 13.69 8.38
C GLY A 150 23.57 13.89 7.18
N LEU A 151 23.82 15.16 6.82
CA LEU A 151 24.65 15.52 5.67
C LEU A 151 26.13 15.24 5.91
N ARG A 152 26.81 14.71 4.88
CA ARG A 152 28.25 14.49 4.84
C ARG A 152 28.79 14.87 3.48
N ARG A 153 29.85 15.67 3.45
CA ARG A 153 30.51 16.07 2.20
C ARG A 153 31.28 14.90 1.59
N LEU A 154 31.01 14.60 0.32
CA LEU A 154 31.71 13.56 -0.45
C LEU A 154 32.70 14.16 -1.46
N ALA A 155 32.35 15.30 -2.03
CA ALA A 155 33.17 16.07 -2.96
C ALA A 155 32.88 17.57 -2.76
N PRO A 156 33.63 18.50 -3.40
CA PRO A 156 33.31 19.92 -3.31
C PRO A 156 31.86 20.22 -3.71
N THR A 157 31.37 19.60 -4.78
CA THR A 157 30.03 19.84 -5.34
C THR A 157 29.00 18.77 -4.96
N VAL A 158 29.30 17.89 -4.00
CA VAL A 158 28.43 16.75 -3.64
C VAL A 158 28.36 16.51 -2.14
N LEU A 159 27.13 16.50 -1.60
CA LEU A 159 26.81 16.01 -0.26
C LEU A 159 26.07 14.69 -0.35
N ALA A 160 26.34 13.77 0.58
CA ALA A 160 25.49 12.62 0.86
C ALA A 160 24.64 12.88 2.10
N SER A 161 23.46 12.27 2.14
CA SER A 161 22.49 12.35 3.23
C SER A 161 22.11 10.96 3.71
N GLN A 162 21.86 10.79 5.00
CA GLN A 162 21.23 9.58 5.53
C GLN A 162 19.69 9.63 5.44
N ALA A 163 19.12 10.83 5.34
CA ALA A 163 17.70 11.01 5.09
C ALA A 163 17.34 10.59 3.65
N ASP A 164 16.14 10.05 3.46
CA ASP A 164 15.61 9.71 2.15
C ASP A 164 15.42 10.96 1.27
N PRO A 165 15.30 10.80 -0.06
CA PRO A 165 15.23 11.93 -0.99
C PRO A 165 14.09 12.92 -0.70
N ALA A 166 12.92 12.45 -0.24
CA ALA A 166 11.77 13.33 0.01
C ALA A 166 12.00 14.18 1.26
N THR A 167 12.46 13.55 2.35
CA THR A 167 12.83 14.25 3.58
C THR A 167 13.94 15.27 3.34
N LEU A 168 14.95 14.92 2.54
CA LEU A 168 16.03 15.84 2.18
C LEU A 168 15.53 17.05 1.38
N LEU A 169 14.67 16.80 0.38
CA LEU A 169 14.08 17.84 -0.45
C LEU A 169 13.25 18.83 0.39
N ASP A 170 12.40 18.31 1.27
CA ASP A 170 11.54 19.13 2.12
C ASP A 170 12.33 19.88 3.20
N GLY A 171 13.34 19.24 3.79
CA GLY A 171 14.23 19.88 4.76
C GLY A 171 15.01 21.05 4.17
N LEU A 172 15.59 20.88 2.96
CA LEU A 172 16.28 21.96 2.26
C LEU A 172 15.32 23.10 1.87
N ARG A 173 14.08 22.78 1.46
CA ARG A 173 13.04 23.80 1.20
C ARG A 173 12.67 24.57 2.47
N ALA A 174 12.51 23.88 3.60
CA ALA A 174 12.23 24.52 4.89
C ALA A 174 13.38 25.43 5.36
N MET A 175 14.60 25.17 4.89
CA MET A 175 15.77 26.02 5.14
C MET A 175 15.81 27.27 4.24
N GLY A 176 14.98 27.33 3.19
CA GLY A 176 14.90 28.44 2.24
C GLY A 176 15.63 28.19 0.92
N PHE A 177 16.18 26.99 0.71
CA PHE A 177 16.80 26.60 -0.55
C PHE A 177 15.73 26.14 -1.56
N ALA A 178 16.06 26.18 -2.85
CA ALA A 178 15.18 25.75 -3.94
C ALA A 178 15.76 24.51 -4.66
N PRO A 179 15.89 23.35 -4.00
CA PRO A 179 16.38 22.13 -4.63
C PRO A 179 15.38 21.59 -5.65
N ALA A 180 15.90 20.98 -6.71
CA ALA A 180 15.13 20.19 -7.65
C ALA A 180 15.39 18.70 -7.39
N ALA A 181 14.36 17.86 -7.57
CA ALA A 181 14.53 16.42 -7.49
C ALA A 181 15.29 15.93 -8.73
N GLU A 182 16.20 14.96 -8.58
CA GLU A 182 16.83 14.25 -9.69
C GLU A 182 16.25 12.82 -9.79
N SER A 183 16.18 12.26 -10.99
CA SER A 183 15.80 10.87 -11.24
C SER A 183 16.96 9.92 -10.93
N ALA A 184 16.72 8.61 -10.98
CA ALA A 184 17.78 7.62 -10.81
C ALA A 184 18.86 7.73 -11.91
N GLU A 185 18.50 8.28 -13.07
CA GLU A 185 19.39 8.55 -14.21
C GLU A 185 20.12 9.90 -14.10
N GLY A 186 19.80 10.72 -13.09
CA GLY A 186 20.40 12.04 -12.87
C GLY A 186 19.70 13.20 -13.60
N ASP A 187 18.54 12.94 -14.23
CA ASP A 187 17.76 13.99 -14.89
C ASP A 187 16.93 14.76 -13.86
N VAL A 188 16.83 16.09 -14.04
CA VAL A 188 16.02 16.91 -13.13
C VAL A 188 14.53 16.59 -13.30
N LEU A 189 13.95 16.00 -12.26
CA LEU A 189 12.53 15.74 -12.14
C LEU A 189 11.79 17.04 -11.82
N ILE A 190 11.13 17.59 -12.84
CA ILE A 190 10.15 18.66 -12.66
C ILE A 190 8.88 18.03 -12.09
N THR A 191 8.81 17.92 -10.77
CA THR A 191 7.56 17.60 -10.09
C THR A 191 6.64 18.81 -10.22
N ARG A 192 5.82 18.84 -11.26
CA ARG A 192 4.64 19.73 -11.28
C ARG A 192 3.89 19.43 -9.97
N ALA A 193 3.76 20.45 -9.12
CA ALA A 193 3.09 20.31 -7.82
C ALA A 193 1.85 19.47 -8.03
N HIS A 194 1.82 18.29 -7.40
CA HIS A 194 0.63 17.46 -7.41
C HIS A 194 -0.44 18.34 -6.78
N ALA A 195 -1.34 18.88 -7.61
CA ALA A 195 -2.59 19.42 -7.13
C ALA A 195 -3.14 18.34 -6.20
N HIS A 196 -3.34 18.66 -4.92
CA HIS A 196 -3.93 17.76 -3.94
C HIS A 196 -5.25 17.25 -4.51
N ARG A 197 -5.19 16.13 -5.21
CA ARG A 197 -6.33 15.55 -5.88
C ARG A 197 -7.00 14.74 -4.78
N THR A 198 -8.16 15.18 -4.36
CA THR A 198 -8.97 14.47 -3.37
C THR A 198 -9.08 13.01 -3.81
N PRO A 199 -8.82 12.04 -2.91
CA PRO A 199 -9.02 10.64 -3.24
C PRO A 199 -10.44 10.42 -3.79
N PRO A 200 -10.64 9.50 -4.74
CA PRO A 200 -11.97 9.24 -5.29
C PRO A 200 -12.94 8.97 -4.13
N ARG A 201 -13.96 9.82 -4.00
CA ARG A 201 -14.99 9.69 -2.97
C ARG A 201 -15.73 8.37 -3.22
N THR A 202 -15.63 7.44 -2.27
CA THR A 202 -16.54 6.29 -2.21
C THR A 202 -17.96 6.80 -2.01
N ALA A 203 -18.94 6.28 -2.76
CA ALA A 203 -20.34 6.62 -2.57
C ALA A 203 -20.79 6.24 -1.14
N PRO A 204 -21.61 7.06 -0.45
CA PRO A 204 -22.12 6.70 0.87
C PRO A 204 -22.97 5.43 0.79
N GLU A 205 -22.89 4.58 1.82
CA GLU A 205 -23.79 3.44 1.97
C GLU A 205 -25.23 3.93 2.20
N PRO A 206 -26.26 3.34 1.57
CA PRO A 206 -27.64 3.74 1.78
C PRO A 206 -28.06 3.53 3.24
N VAL A 207 -28.57 4.59 3.88
CA VAL A 207 -29.14 4.52 5.23
C VAL A 207 -30.50 3.79 5.15
N PRO A 208 -30.77 2.79 6.01
CA PRO A 208 -31.99 1.98 5.93
C PRO A 208 -33.13 2.64 6.74
N ASP A 209 -33.53 3.85 6.38
CA ASP A 209 -34.77 4.45 6.91
C ASP A 209 -35.84 4.40 5.82
N GLY A 210 -36.30 3.18 5.53
CA GLY A 210 -37.56 2.93 4.84
C GLY A 210 -38.71 2.76 5.85
N PRO A 211 -39.98 3.05 5.48
CA PRO A 211 -41.10 2.88 6.38
C PRO A 211 -41.19 1.44 6.92
N PRO A 212 -41.61 1.22 8.19
CA PRO A 212 -41.73 -0.12 8.74
C PRO A 212 -42.69 -0.97 7.91
N ALA A 213 -42.42 -2.27 7.84
CA ALA A 213 -43.25 -3.21 7.09
C ALA A 213 -44.73 -3.12 7.55
N PRO A 214 -45.69 -3.07 6.61
CA PRO A 214 -47.10 -2.91 6.94
C PRO A 214 -47.62 -4.11 7.74
N ASP A 215 -48.48 -3.82 8.72
CA ASP A 215 -49.08 -4.82 9.59
C ASP A 215 -50.16 -5.67 8.89
N ASP A 216 -50.55 -6.78 9.52
CA ASP A 216 -51.53 -7.73 8.97
C ASP A 216 -52.89 -7.09 8.69
N THR A 217 -53.21 -5.98 9.36
CA THR A 217 -54.44 -5.23 9.11
C THR A 217 -54.41 -4.49 7.78
N LEU A 218 -53.28 -3.84 7.44
CA LEU A 218 -53.07 -3.20 6.15
C LEU A 218 -52.99 -4.23 5.01
N LEU A 219 -52.33 -5.36 5.25
CA LEU A 219 -52.26 -6.44 4.26
C LEU A 219 -53.66 -7.04 3.99
N GLY A 220 -54.47 -7.21 5.03
CA GLY A 220 -55.85 -7.68 4.92
C GLY A 220 -56.79 -6.70 4.21
N ALA A 221 -56.57 -5.40 4.34
CA ALA A 221 -57.30 -4.37 3.58
C ALA A 221 -56.94 -4.41 2.09
N ALA A 222 -55.65 -4.52 1.76
CA ALA A 222 -55.17 -4.61 0.38
C ALA A 222 -55.71 -5.86 -0.33
N ILE A 223 -55.71 -7.03 0.32
CA ILE A 223 -56.27 -8.26 -0.26
C ILE A 223 -57.78 -8.14 -0.54
N ARG A 224 -58.52 -7.46 0.35
CA ARG A 224 -59.96 -7.21 0.14
C ARG A 224 -60.21 -6.28 -1.06
N ALA A 225 -59.40 -5.24 -1.22
CA ALA A 225 -59.48 -4.34 -2.38
C ALA A 225 -59.22 -5.07 -3.70
N ILE A 226 -58.20 -5.94 -3.75
CA ILE A 226 -57.90 -6.76 -4.94
C ILE A 226 -59.07 -7.69 -5.26
N ARG A 227 -59.62 -8.40 -4.26
CA ARG A 227 -60.76 -9.31 -4.46
C ARG A 227 -62.04 -8.58 -4.85
N ALA A 228 -62.24 -7.35 -4.38
CA ALA A 228 -63.36 -6.51 -4.80
C ALA A 228 -63.21 -6.07 -6.27
N GLY A 229 -61.99 -5.76 -6.70
CA GLY A 229 -61.64 -5.50 -8.11
C GLY A 229 -61.93 -6.71 -9.00
N ASP A 230 -61.48 -7.91 -8.61
CA ASP A 230 -61.69 -9.14 -9.41
C ASP A 230 -63.19 -9.51 -9.54
N LEU A 231 -64.00 -9.27 -8.51
CA LEU A 231 -65.47 -9.45 -8.54
C LEU A 231 -66.18 -8.42 -9.43
N ALA A 232 -65.65 -7.19 -9.50
CA ALA A 232 -66.15 -6.15 -10.40
C ALA A 232 -65.81 -6.45 -11.87
N THR A 233 -64.66 -7.09 -12.14
CA THR A 233 -64.22 -7.48 -13.50
C THR A 233 -64.99 -8.67 -14.07
N THR A 234 -65.60 -9.52 -13.24
CA THR A 234 -66.24 -10.79 -13.67
C THR A 234 -67.78 -10.76 -13.66
N THR A 235 -68.41 -9.64 -13.31
CA THR A 235 -69.87 -9.49 -13.33
C THR A 235 -70.36 -8.91 -14.67
N PRO A 236 -71.12 -9.65 -15.51
CA PRO A 236 -71.56 -9.16 -16.81
C PRO A 236 -72.66 -8.09 -16.65
N ARG A 237 -72.34 -6.84 -17.01
CA ARG A 237 -73.30 -5.72 -16.96
C ARG A 237 -74.13 -5.64 -18.25
N ARG A 238 -75.44 -5.59 -18.03
CA ARG A 238 -76.54 -5.57 -19.00
C ARG A 238 -76.48 -4.35 -19.92
N THR A 239 -76.53 -4.62 -21.22
CA THR A 239 -76.56 -3.66 -22.32
C THR A 239 -77.93 -2.98 -22.42
N THR A 240 -77.93 -1.64 -22.49
CA THR A 240 -79.07 -0.86 -23.01
C THR A 240 -78.53 0.23 -23.94
N SER A 241 -78.54 -0.11 -25.24
CA SER A 241 -78.76 0.75 -26.42
C SER A 241 -77.98 2.06 -26.62
N GLY A 242 -77.08 2.06 -27.62
CA GLY A 242 -76.76 3.24 -28.45
C GLY A 242 -75.29 3.48 -28.80
N ASP A 243 -74.78 2.78 -29.82
CA ASP A 243 -73.49 2.92 -30.55
C ASP A 243 -72.13 2.66 -29.84
N PRO A 244 -71.16 2.00 -30.52
CA PRO A 244 -70.04 1.33 -29.87
C PRO A 244 -68.73 2.15 -29.92
N ALA A 245 -68.17 2.47 -28.75
CA ALA A 245 -66.77 2.85 -28.62
C ALA A 245 -66.07 1.93 -27.58
N PRO A 246 -64.87 1.41 -27.88
CA PRO A 246 -64.22 0.35 -27.10
C PRO A 246 -63.78 0.81 -25.70
N SER A 247 -64.15 0.02 -24.70
CA SER A 247 -63.79 0.17 -23.29
C SER A 247 -62.28 0.33 -23.07
N GLY A 248 -61.90 1.40 -22.35
CA GLY A 248 -60.52 1.65 -21.90
C GLY A 248 -59.88 2.94 -22.42
N ALA A 249 -60.54 3.68 -23.31
CA ALA A 249 -60.07 4.98 -23.79
C ALA A 249 -60.80 6.14 -23.08
N LEU A 250 -60.04 7.12 -22.60
CA LEU A 250 -60.58 8.41 -22.12
C LEU A 250 -61.42 9.09 -23.24
N PRO A 251 -62.51 9.80 -22.90
CA PRO A 251 -63.26 10.58 -23.88
C PRO A 251 -62.34 11.58 -24.58
N ARG A 252 -62.43 11.69 -25.92
CA ARG A 252 -61.73 12.76 -26.66
C ARG A 252 -62.49 14.06 -26.45
N THR A 253 -61.99 14.94 -25.59
CA THR A 253 -62.57 16.25 -25.31
C THR A 253 -62.08 17.28 -26.33
N GLY A 254 -62.93 18.27 -26.66
CA GLY A 254 -62.54 19.37 -27.53
C GLY A 254 -61.54 20.31 -26.84
N SER A 255 -60.68 21.01 -27.58
CA SER A 255 -59.62 21.86 -26.97
C SER A 255 -60.14 22.95 -26.04
N ALA A 256 -61.32 23.50 -26.30
CA ALA A 256 -61.96 24.50 -25.44
C ALA A 256 -62.47 23.88 -24.12
N GLU A 257 -63.01 22.66 -24.18
CA GLU A 257 -63.48 21.89 -23.03
C GLU A 257 -62.31 21.47 -22.15
N THR A 258 -61.24 20.92 -22.74
CA THR A 258 -60.00 20.58 -22.03
C THR A 258 -59.42 21.78 -21.29
N LEU A 259 -59.39 22.97 -21.91
CA LEU A 259 -58.90 24.18 -21.26
C LEU A 259 -59.79 24.59 -20.08
N ALA A 260 -61.11 24.57 -20.25
CA ALA A 260 -62.06 24.91 -19.21
C ALA A 260 -61.94 23.96 -17.99
N THR A 261 -61.87 22.64 -18.22
CA THR A 261 -61.69 21.65 -17.15
C THR A 261 -60.36 21.83 -16.43
N MET A 262 -59.27 22.10 -17.16
CA MET A 262 -57.96 22.37 -16.55
C MET A 262 -57.97 23.64 -15.69
N GLN A 263 -58.63 24.71 -16.14
CA GLN A 263 -58.76 25.95 -15.36
C GLN A 263 -59.63 25.76 -14.12
N ALA A 264 -60.70 24.97 -14.22
CA ALA A 264 -61.52 24.61 -13.07
C ALA A 264 -60.71 23.81 -12.03
N ALA A 265 -59.96 22.80 -12.47
CA ALA A 265 -59.13 21.99 -11.60
C ALA A 265 -57.97 22.76 -10.93
N VAL A 266 -57.42 23.81 -11.57
CA VAL A 266 -56.46 24.72 -10.91
C VAL A 266 -57.10 25.48 -9.74
N LEU A 267 -58.39 25.82 -9.86
CA LEU A 267 -59.11 26.53 -8.80
C LEU A 267 -59.54 25.60 -7.66
N THR A 268 -59.93 24.36 -7.96
CA THR A 268 -60.35 23.36 -6.95
C THR A 268 -59.18 22.60 -6.35
N GLY A 269 -58.05 22.51 -7.06
CA GLY A 269 -56.88 21.71 -6.67
C GLY A 269 -57.05 20.21 -6.91
N GLU A 270 -58.05 19.81 -7.71
CA GLU A 270 -58.38 18.40 -7.97
C GLU A 270 -57.44 17.76 -9.01
N ALA A 271 -57.22 16.46 -8.87
CA ALA A 271 -56.43 15.68 -9.82
C ALA A 271 -57.29 15.22 -11.00
N LEU A 272 -56.73 15.30 -12.20
CA LEU A 272 -57.38 14.93 -13.46
C LEU A 272 -56.64 13.79 -14.14
N TRP A 273 -57.38 12.90 -14.80
CA TRP A 273 -56.82 11.99 -15.79
C TRP A 273 -56.73 12.68 -17.14
N ILE A 274 -55.55 12.59 -17.76
CA ILE A 274 -55.31 13.10 -19.11
C ILE A 274 -54.81 12.00 -20.04
N GLY A 275 -55.25 12.05 -21.29
CA GLY A 275 -54.53 11.44 -22.39
C GLY A 275 -53.51 12.44 -22.93
N TYR A 276 -52.25 12.05 -23.07
CA TYR A 276 -51.16 12.90 -23.53
C TYR A 276 -50.31 12.22 -24.59
N VAL A 277 -49.99 12.95 -25.66
CA VAL A 277 -49.08 12.48 -26.72
C VAL A 277 -47.75 13.21 -26.61
N ASN A 278 -46.64 12.47 -26.52
CA ASN A 278 -45.30 13.05 -26.41
C ASN A 278 -44.75 13.56 -27.77
N ALA A 279 -43.54 14.10 -27.78
CA ALA A 279 -42.93 14.63 -29.00
C ALA A 279 -42.62 13.54 -30.03
N GLU A 280 -42.40 12.31 -29.58
CA GLU A 280 -42.19 11.13 -30.42
C GLU A 280 -43.50 10.51 -30.95
N GLY A 281 -44.67 11.09 -30.62
CA GLY A 281 -45.98 10.63 -31.10
C GLY A 281 -46.59 9.45 -30.33
N SER A 282 -45.98 9.02 -29.23
CA SER A 282 -46.52 7.98 -28.34
C SER A 282 -47.59 8.55 -27.41
N ALA A 283 -48.76 7.88 -27.37
CA ALA A 283 -49.86 8.22 -26.49
C ALA A 283 -49.70 7.54 -25.13
N SER A 284 -49.91 8.30 -24.05
CA SER A 284 -49.85 7.84 -22.67
C SER A 284 -51.01 8.43 -21.88
N GLN A 285 -51.41 7.75 -20.79
CA GLN A 285 -52.38 8.29 -19.84
C GLN A 285 -51.65 8.70 -18.56
N ARG A 286 -52.07 9.81 -17.95
CA ARG A 286 -51.42 10.37 -16.76
C ARG A 286 -52.44 10.96 -15.80
N VAL A 287 -52.12 10.92 -14.52
CA VAL A 287 -52.89 11.60 -13.46
C VAL A 287 -52.11 12.84 -13.05
N ILE A 288 -52.69 14.01 -13.26
CA ILE A 288 -52.03 15.28 -13.01
C ILE A 288 -52.86 16.17 -12.07
N ALA A 289 -52.20 16.88 -11.16
CA ALA A 289 -52.79 17.95 -10.36
C ALA A 289 -52.33 19.31 -10.95
N PRO A 290 -53.17 20.00 -11.73
CA PRO A 290 -52.77 21.22 -12.41
C PRO A 290 -52.57 22.37 -11.41
N VAL A 291 -51.45 23.07 -11.55
CA VAL A 291 -51.07 24.20 -10.67
C VAL A 291 -51.30 25.54 -11.39
N ARG A 292 -51.12 25.58 -12.71
CA ARG A 292 -51.28 26.80 -13.51
C ARG A 292 -51.57 26.48 -14.98
N VAL A 293 -52.46 27.27 -15.60
CA VAL A 293 -52.73 27.22 -17.05
C VAL A 293 -52.51 28.61 -17.67
N GLU A 294 -51.46 28.77 -18.47
CA GLU A 294 -51.13 30.04 -19.13
C GLU A 294 -50.49 29.79 -20.50
N GLY A 295 -50.75 30.68 -21.48
CA GLY A 295 -50.04 30.67 -22.77
C GLY A 295 -50.19 29.39 -23.60
N GLY A 296 -51.23 28.59 -23.37
CA GLY A 296 -51.43 27.31 -24.07
C GLY A 296 -50.74 26.11 -23.42
N PHE A 297 -50.19 26.29 -22.21
CA PHE A 297 -49.51 25.24 -21.44
C PHE A 297 -50.16 25.07 -20.06
N VAL A 298 -50.10 23.85 -19.54
CA VAL A 298 -50.50 23.48 -18.18
C VAL A 298 -49.26 23.03 -17.44
N THR A 299 -48.93 23.69 -16.33
CA THR A 299 -47.93 23.17 -15.38
C THR A 299 -48.67 22.44 -14.28
N ALA A 300 -48.34 21.16 -14.08
CA ALA A 300 -49.01 20.27 -13.17
C ALA A 300 -48.03 19.33 -12.48
N TYR A 301 -48.37 18.88 -11.28
CA TYR A 301 -47.68 17.76 -10.65
C TYR A 301 -48.18 16.46 -11.27
N ASP A 302 -47.28 15.66 -11.84
CA ASP A 302 -47.59 14.39 -12.48
C ASP A 302 -47.43 13.25 -11.46
N HIS A 303 -48.54 12.74 -10.93
CA HIS A 303 -48.52 11.67 -9.94
C HIS A 303 -47.97 10.34 -10.50
N THR A 304 -47.94 10.17 -11.83
CA THR A 304 -47.37 8.97 -12.45
C THR A 304 -45.84 9.03 -12.48
N ALA A 305 -45.25 10.24 -12.52
CA ALA A 305 -43.81 10.45 -12.61
C ALA A 305 -43.19 11.10 -11.35
N ASP A 306 -44.03 11.47 -10.39
CA ASP A 306 -43.67 12.11 -9.11
C ASP A 306 -42.89 13.44 -9.27
N GLU A 307 -43.18 14.20 -10.33
CA GLU A 307 -42.45 15.42 -10.70
C GLU A 307 -43.40 16.52 -11.23
N VAL A 308 -43.03 17.79 -11.05
CA VAL A 308 -43.74 18.93 -11.68
C VAL A 308 -43.34 19.05 -13.14
N ARG A 309 -44.31 19.02 -14.05
CA ARG A 309 -44.09 19.08 -15.50
C ARG A 309 -45.03 20.05 -16.18
N THR A 310 -44.56 20.58 -17.32
CA THR A 310 -45.34 21.47 -18.18
C THR A 310 -45.77 20.75 -19.45
N PHE A 311 -47.08 20.71 -19.68
CA PHE A 311 -47.75 20.02 -20.78
C PHE A 311 -48.36 21.03 -21.77
N PRO A 312 -48.08 20.93 -23.07
CA PRO A 312 -48.79 21.72 -24.08
C PRO A 312 -50.24 21.24 -24.22
N LEU A 313 -51.22 22.14 -24.13
CA LEU A 313 -52.65 21.79 -24.19
C LEU A 313 -53.05 21.08 -25.50
N HIS A 314 -52.45 21.47 -26.62
CA HIS A 314 -52.74 20.87 -27.93
C HIS A 314 -52.28 19.41 -28.06
N ARG A 315 -51.52 18.88 -27.07
CA ARG A 315 -51.09 17.48 -27.00
C ARG A 315 -51.90 16.65 -26.01
N ILE A 316 -52.86 17.28 -25.33
CA ILE A 316 -53.81 16.58 -24.46
C ILE A 316 -54.98 16.13 -25.33
N THR A 317 -55.17 14.81 -25.41
CA THR A 317 -56.16 14.18 -26.30
C THR A 317 -57.53 13.97 -25.64
N GLY A 318 -57.59 14.09 -24.31
CA GLY A 318 -58.81 13.93 -23.52
C GLY A 318 -58.55 14.20 -22.05
N VAL A 319 -59.56 14.68 -21.34
CA VAL A 319 -59.52 14.92 -19.89
C VAL A 319 -60.74 14.25 -19.24
N ALA A 320 -60.54 13.63 -18.09
CA ALA A 320 -61.62 13.16 -17.23
C ALA A 320 -61.30 13.49 -15.77
N GLU A 321 -62.32 13.92 -15.03
CA GLU A 321 -62.24 14.09 -13.58
C GLU A 321 -62.07 12.71 -12.92
N LEU A 322 -61.21 12.63 -11.91
CA LEU A 322 -61.08 11.44 -11.10
C LEU A 322 -62.34 11.36 -10.21
N ALA A 323 -63.07 10.24 -10.23
CA ALA A 323 -64.19 10.08 -9.32
C ALA A 323 -63.66 10.06 -7.87
N ASP A 324 -64.24 10.90 -6.99
CA ASP A 324 -63.94 10.87 -5.57
C ASP A 324 -64.27 9.49 -4.98
N ASP A 325 -63.30 8.92 -4.26
CA ASP A 325 -63.52 7.71 -3.49
C ASP A 325 -64.49 8.06 -2.34
N PRO A 326 -65.70 7.44 -2.26
CA PRO A 326 -66.58 7.67 -1.14
C PRO A 326 -65.93 7.08 0.13
N SER A 327 -65.57 7.98 1.05
CA SER A 327 -65.02 7.69 2.39
C SER A 327 -65.72 6.56 3.13
#